data_AF-A0A502CC93-F1
#
_entry.id   AF-A0A502CC93-F1
#
_cell.length_a   1.000
_cell.length_b   1.000
_cell.length_c   1.000
_cell.angle_alpha   90.00
_cell.angle_beta   90.00
_cell.angle_gamma   90.00
#
_symmetry.space_group_name_H-M   'P 1'
#
loop_
_entity.id
_entity.type
_entity.pdbx_description
1 polymer ?
#
loop_
_entity_poly.entity_id
_entity_poly.type
_entity_poly.pdbx_seq_one_letter_code
_entity_poly.pdbx_strand_id
1 'polypeptide(L)'
;MRRSRSFRELILSLDLRLITGMQAWRWEGFGFLSLYANHVLPAGFALTAGLGDMAIGFAAPWMVLGLIRQPGFAASAAFVRWNVLGILDLVIAVCMGALSAMLAGGIPGKISTAPMATLPLLLIPAFQVPLFLMLHITALMQSRRNK
;
A
#
# COMPACT_ATOMS: atom_id res chain seq x y z
N MET A 1 -25.21 8.28 -3.47
CA MET A 1 -24.20 9.35 -3.27
C MET A 1 -23.86 9.99 -4.62
N ARG A 2 -24.24 11.25 -4.84
CA ARG A 2 -23.90 12.01 -6.04
C ARG A 2 -22.41 12.40 -5.94
N ARG A 3 -21.51 11.66 -6.61
CA ARG A 3 -20.08 11.98 -6.63
C ARG A 3 -19.88 13.36 -7.26
N SER A 4 -19.09 14.22 -6.63
CA SER A 4 -18.71 15.53 -7.18
C SER A 4 -18.13 15.35 -8.60
N ARG A 5 -18.61 16.16 -9.55
CA ARG A 5 -18.19 16.11 -10.96
C ARG A 5 -16.68 16.34 -11.08
N SER A 6 -16.16 17.34 -10.37
CA SER A 6 -14.74 17.69 -10.36
C SER A 6 -13.87 16.57 -9.80
N PHE A 7 -14.30 15.89 -8.74
CA PHE A 7 -13.57 14.75 -8.18
C PHE A 7 -13.50 13.57 -9.18
N ARG A 8 -14.59 13.33 -9.90
CA ARG A 8 -14.64 12.31 -10.94
C ARG A 8 -13.71 12.66 -12.11
N GLU A 9 -13.68 13.91 -12.54
CA GLU A 9 -12.79 14.39 -13.61
C GLU A 9 -11.33 14.25 -13.21
N LEU A 10 -10.97 14.64 -11.97
CA LEU A 10 -9.62 14.42 -11.43
C LEU A 10 -9.21 12.96 -11.53
N ILE A 11 -10.03 12.04 -11.01
CA ILE A 11 -9.75 10.60 -11.05
C ILE A 11 -9.55 10.11 -12.48
N LEU A 12 -10.33 10.60 -13.44
CA LEU A 12 -10.23 10.19 -14.85
C LEU A 12 -9.04 10.80 -15.58
N SER A 13 -8.50 11.93 -15.09
CA SER A 13 -7.32 12.58 -15.65
C SER A 13 -6.00 11.91 -15.25
N LEU A 14 -5.99 11.12 -14.17
CA LEU A 14 -4.78 10.46 -13.70
C LEU A 14 -4.37 9.32 -14.64
N ASP A 15 -3.11 9.33 -15.06
CA ASP A 15 -2.52 8.24 -15.83
C ASP A 15 -2.48 6.95 -15.01
N LEU A 16 -3.25 5.95 -15.44
CA LEU A 16 -3.36 4.65 -14.80
C LEU A 16 -2.00 3.94 -14.71
N ARG A 17 -1.12 4.15 -15.69
CA ARG A 17 0.22 3.56 -15.72
C ARG A 17 1.09 4.19 -14.64
N LEU A 18 1.04 5.51 -14.52
CA LEU A 18 1.80 6.25 -13.51
C LEU A 18 1.37 5.85 -12.09
N ILE A 19 0.06 5.86 -11.80
CA ILE A 19 -0.43 5.52 -10.45
C ILE A 19 -0.21 4.04 -10.10
N THR A 20 -0.21 3.15 -11.10
CA THR A 20 0.16 1.73 -10.92
C THR A 20 1.66 1.61 -10.66
N GLY A 21 2.48 2.34 -11.42
CA GLY A 21 3.93 2.35 -11.28
C GLY A 21 4.40 2.89 -9.93
N MET A 22 3.71 3.88 -9.35
CA MET A 22 4.01 4.40 -8.01
C MET A 22 3.96 3.32 -6.92
N GLN A 23 3.16 2.26 -7.09
CA GLN A 23 3.11 1.15 -6.13
C GLN A 23 4.44 0.38 -6.07
N ALA A 24 5.32 0.50 -7.07
CA ALA A 24 6.66 -0.07 -7.03
C ALA A 24 7.55 0.56 -5.95
N TRP A 25 7.16 1.69 -5.37
CA TRP A 25 7.90 2.28 -4.25
C TRP A 25 7.80 1.45 -2.96
N ARG A 26 6.85 0.49 -2.90
CA ARG A 26 6.67 -0.43 -1.77
C ARG A 26 7.79 -1.47 -1.60
N TRP A 27 8.86 -1.37 -2.38
CA TRP A 27 10.13 -2.03 -2.07
C TRP A 27 10.75 -1.55 -0.74
N GLU A 28 10.30 -0.41 -0.21
CA GLU A 28 10.59 0.02 1.15
C GLU A 28 10.24 -1.01 2.23
N GLY A 29 9.46 -2.06 1.93
CA GLY A 29 9.29 -3.21 2.83
C GLY A 29 10.61 -3.84 3.30
N PHE A 30 11.69 -3.74 2.51
CA PHE A 30 13.05 -4.10 2.97
C PHE A 30 13.49 -3.29 4.21
N GLY A 31 13.07 -2.04 4.31
CA GLY A 31 13.27 -1.19 5.48
C GLY A 31 12.61 -1.78 6.73
N PHE A 32 11.39 -2.31 6.63
CA PHE A 32 10.75 -2.99 7.76
C PHE A 32 11.49 -4.26 8.17
N LEU A 33 11.94 -5.07 7.21
CA LEU A 33 12.73 -6.27 7.49
C LEU A 33 14.06 -5.92 8.17
N SER A 34 14.73 -4.84 7.72
CA SER A 34 15.96 -4.33 8.34
C SER A 34 15.71 -3.83 9.77
N LEU A 35 14.64 -3.07 9.99
CA LEU A 35 14.26 -2.59 11.33
C LEU A 35 13.91 -3.74 12.28
N TYR A 36 13.31 -4.82 11.77
CA TYR A 36 13.13 -6.04 12.56
C TYR A 36 14.45 -6.73 12.89
N ALA A 37 15.35 -6.89 11.90
CA ALA A 37 16.67 -7.51 12.10
C ALA A 37 17.53 -6.75 13.14
N ASN A 38 17.29 -5.45 13.29
CA ASN A 38 17.96 -4.60 14.28
C ASN A 38 17.15 -4.41 15.57
N HIS A 39 16.12 -5.23 15.82
CA HIS A 39 15.28 -5.19 17.03
C HIS A 39 14.54 -3.86 17.27
N VAL A 40 14.34 -3.06 16.22
CA VAL A 40 13.63 -1.77 16.29
C VAL A 40 12.11 -1.96 16.17
N LEU A 41 11.66 -2.88 15.32
CA LEU A 41 10.25 -3.18 15.10
C LEU A 41 9.90 -4.62 15.47
N PRO A 42 8.67 -4.87 15.96
CA PRO A 42 8.26 -6.22 16.31
C PRO A 42 8.04 -7.06 15.04
N ALA A 43 8.45 -8.33 15.10
CA ALA A 43 8.39 -9.26 13.98
C ALA A 43 6.99 -9.33 13.34
N GLY A 44 5.95 -9.40 14.17
CA GLY A 44 4.56 -9.51 13.69
C GLY A 44 4.14 -8.34 12.79
N PHE A 45 4.55 -7.11 13.12
CA PHE A 45 4.30 -5.95 12.26
C PHE A 45 5.26 -5.91 11.06
N ALA A 46 6.57 -6.01 11.32
CA ALA A 46 7.58 -5.78 10.29
C ALA A 46 7.54 -6.82 9.16
N LEU A 47 7.31 -8.11 9.50
CA LEU A 47 7.21 -9.16 8.50
C LEU A 47 5.92 -9.06 7.70
N THR A 48 4.79 -8.76 8.36
CA THR A 48 3.50 -8.65 7.65
C THR A 48 3.48 -7.46 6.72
N ALA A 49 3.81 -6.26 7.22
CA ALA A 49 3.87 -5.04 6.41
C ALA A 49 4.95 -5.13 5.33
N GLY A 50 6.16 -5.55 5.68
CA GLY A 50 7.29 -5.58 4.75
C GLY A 50 7.11 -6.58 3.61
N LEU A 51 6.69 -7.81 3.90
CA LEU A 51 6.51 -8.82 2.85
C LEU A 51 5.31 -8.51 1.95
N GLY A 52 4.23 -7.98 2.51
CA GLY A 52 3.06 -7.58 1.72
C GLY A 52 3.36 -6.38 0.81
N ASP A 53 4.01 -5.34 1.35
CA ASP A 53 4.50 -4.20 0.58
C ASP A 53 5.37 -4.65 -0.59
N MET A 54 6.37 -5.50 -0.29
CA MET A 54 7.25 -6.05 -1.30
C MET A 54 6.45 -6.82 -2.35
N ALA A 55 5.55 -7.73 -1.99
CA ALA A 55 4.78 -8.50 -2.96
C ALA A 55 3.99 -7.61 -3.95
N ILE A 56 3.38 -6.54 -3.45
CA ILE A 56 2.64 -5.58 -4.27
C ILE A 56 3.59 -4.74 -5.14
N GLY A 57 4.66 -4.22 -4.55
CA GLY A 57 5.64 -3.38 -5.23
C GLY A 57 6.45 -4.13 -6.27
N PHE A 58 6.76 -5.40 -6.01
CA PHE A 58 7.28 -6.33 -6.99
C PHE A 58 6.28 -6.44 -8.12
N ALA A 59 5.03 -6.86 -7.90
CA ALA A 59 4.08 -7.07 -9.00
C ALA A 59 3.74 -5.80 -9.84
N ALA A 60 4.02 -4.59 -9.34
CA ALA A 60 3.66 -3.33 -10.00
C ALA A 60 4.19 -3.15 -11.44
N PRO A 61 5.47 -3.37 -11.78
CA PRO A 61 5.97 -3.22 -13.15
C PRO A 61 5.30 -4.21 -14.12
N TRP A 62 4.96 -5.41 -13.67
CA TRP A 62 4.20 -6.37 -14.49
C TRP A 62 2.78 -5.88 -14.78
N MET A 63 2.12 -5.23 -13.81
CA MET A 63 0.82 -4.60 -14.04
C MET A 63 0.93 -3.44 -15.04
N VAL A 64 1.96 -2.61 -14.92
CA VAL A 64 2.23 -1.53 -15.90
C VAL A 64 2.49 -2.09 -17.30
N LEU A 65 3.28 -3.16 -17.43
CA LEU A 65 3.51 -3.82 -18.71
C LEU A 65 2.21 -4.37 -19.31
N GLY A 66 1.33 -4.94 -18.49
CA GLY A 66 -0.01 -5.34 -18.93
C GLY A 66 -0.83 -4.16 -19.46
N LEU A 67 -0.84 -3.03 -18.75
CA LEU A 67 -1.52 -1.80 -19.16
C LEU A 67 -0.94 -1.17 -20.44
N ILE A 68 0.32 -1.44 -20.77
CA ILE A 68 0.95 -0.98 -22.01
C ILE A 68 0.62 -1.91 -23.18
N ARG A 69 0.70 -3.22 -22.97
CA ARG A 69 0.69 -4.21 -24.05
C ARG A 69 -0.70 -4.73 -24.43
N GLN A 70 -1.67 -4.65 -23.53
CA GLN A 70 -2.95 -5.33 -23.70
C GLN A 70 -4.12 -4.34 -23.58
N PRO A 71 -4.81 -4.02 -24.70
CA PRO A 71 -6.06 -3.29 -24.66
C PRO A 71 -7.07 -3.99 -23.73
N GLY A 72 -7.65 -3.25 -22.79
CA GLY A 72 -8.60 -3.81 -21.82
C GLY A 72 -7.99 -4.50 -20.59
N PHE A 73 -6.66 -4.57 -20.44
CA PHE A 73 -6.02 -5.17 -19.25
C PHE A 73 -6.48 -4.54 -17.93
N ALA A 74 -6.80 -3.25 -17.95
CA ALA A 74 -7.36 -2.55 -16.79
C ALA A 74 -8.65 -3.19 -16.26
N ALA A 75 -9.46 -3.84 -17.10
CA ALA A 75 -10.68 -4.55 -16.70
C ALA A 75 -10.43 -6.03 -16.33
N SER A 76 -9.20 -6.53 -16.49
CA SER A 76 -8.86 -7.92 -16.25
C SER A 76 -8.98 -8.30 -14.77
N ALA A 77 -9.30 -9.58 -14.52
CA ALA A 77 -9.34 -10.11 -13.16
C ALA A 77 -7.97 -10.02 -12.46
N ALA A 78 -6.86 -10.12 -13.21
CA ALA A 78 -5.51 -9.99 -12.66
C ALA A 78 -5.27 -8.58 -12.09
N PHE A 79 -5.58 -7.53 -12.86
CA PHE A 79 -5.42 -6.15 -12.42
C PHE A 79 -6.33 -5.81 -11.24
N VAL A 80 -7.58 -6.28 -11.26
CA VAL A 80 -8.53 -6.09 -10.15
C VAL A 80 -8.03 -6.79 -8.89
N ARG A 81 -7.63 -8.07 -8.97
CA ARG A 81 -7.11 -8.82 -7.81
C ARG A 81 -5.86 -8.18 -7.23
N TRP A 82 -4.91 -7.76 -8.06
CA TRP A 82 -3.69 -7.10 -7.57
C TRP A 82 -4.01 -5.82 -6.79
N ASN A 83 -4.93 -4.99 -7.28
CA ASN A 83 -5.36 -3.79 -6.54
C ASN A 83 -6.07 -4.12 -5.22
N VAL A 84 -6.93 -5.15 -5.20
CA VAL A 84 -7.62 -5.59 -3.97
C VAL A 84 -6.62 -6.12 -2.95
N LEU A 85 -5.64 -6.92 -3.39
CA LEU A 85 -4.57 -7.42 -2.53
C LEU A 85 -3.74 -6.27 -1.97
N GLY A 86 -3.42 -5.25 -2.76
CA GLY A 86 -2.67 -4.09 -2.29
C GLY A 86 -3.41 -3.24 -1.27
N ILE A 87 -4.75 -3.16 -1.35
CA ILE A 87 -5.58 -2.55 -0.32
C ILE A 87 -5.60 -3.41 0.95
N LEU A 88 -5.80 -4.71 0.80
CA LEU A 88 -5.87 -5.64 1.92
C LEU A 88 -4.56 -5.62 2.73
N ASP A 89 -3.43 -5.62 2.03
CA ASP A 89 -2.10 -5.51 2.62
C ASP A 89 -1.94 -4.24 3.47
N LEU A 90 -2.27 -3.06 2.94
CA LEU A 90 -2.22 -1.80 3.70
C LEU A 90 -3.10 -1.86 4.96
N VAL A 91 -4.32 -2.40 4.84
CA VAL A 91 -5.24 -2.52 5.97
C VAL A 91 -4.66 -3.46 7.03
N ILE A 92 -4.14 -4.62 6.62
CA ILE A 92 -3.51 -5.58 7.54
C ILE A 92 -2.30 -4.95 8.22
N ALA A 93 -1.43 -4.26 7.49
CA ALA A 93 -0.26 -3.59 8.05
C ALA A 93 -0.66 -2.56 9.13
N VAL A 94 -1.66 -1.72 8.86
CA VAL A 94 -2.18 -0.74 9.83
C VAL A 94 -2.77 -1.44 11.06
N CYS A 95 -3.60 -2.47 10.87
CA CYS A 95 -4.18 -3.23 11.96
C CYS A 95 -3.10 -3.91 12.82
N MET A 96 -2.10 -4.54 12.20
CA MET A 96 -0.97 -5.17 12.89
C MET A 96 -0.11 -4.14 13.63
N GLY A 97 0.07 -2.95 13.05
CA GLY A 97 0.81 -1.86 13.67
C GLY A 97 0.12 -1.35 14.93
N ALA A 98 -1.20 -1.13 14.86
CA ALA A 98 -2.02 -0.71 16.00
C ALA A 98 -2.11 -1.79 17.08
N LEU A 99 -2.31 -3.06 16.69
CA LEU A 99 -2.33 -4.18 17.63
C LEU A 99 -0.98 -4.33 18.34
N SER A 100 0.12 -4.23 17.61
CA SER A 100 1.48 -4.29 18.19
C SER A 100 1.73 -3.15 19.18
N ALA A 101 1.27 -1.94 18.88
CA ALA A 101 1.35 -0.81 19.81
C ALA A 101 0.54 -1.08 21.08
N MET A 102 -0.70 -1.56 20.94
CA MET A 102 -1.59 -1.85 22.07
C MET A 102 -1.04 -2.95 22.99
N LEU A 103 -0.48 -4.02 22.42
CA LEU A 103 0.08 -5.13 23.19
C LEU A 103 1.42 -4.81 23.86
N ALA A 104 2.12 -3.77 23.40
CA ALA A 104 3.40 -3.34 23.97
C ALA A 104 3.28 -2.09 24.86
N GLY A 105 2.19 -1.33 24.73
CA GLY A 105 1.94 -0.11 25.48
C GLY A 105 2.03 -0.33 27.00
N GLY A 106 2.91 0.44 27.64
CA GLY A 106 3.07 0.43 29.10
C GLY A 106 4.03 -0.61 29.67
N ILE A 107 4.71 -1.42 28.83
CA ILE A 107 5.72 -2.39 29.29
C ILE A 107 7.12 -1.87 28.96
N PRO A 108 7.91 -1.42 29.96
CA PRO A 108 9.28 -0.96 29.76
C PRO A 108 10.15 -2.04 29.06
N GLY A 109 10.92 -1.64 28.06
CA GLY A 109 11.86 -2.51 27.36
C GLY A 109 11.24 -3.44 26.29
N LYS A 110 9.92 -3.41 26.09
CA LYS A 110 9.27 -4.22 25.04
C LYS A 110 9.35 -3.51 23.68
N ILE A 111 9.79 -4.24 22.67
CA ILE A 111 9.80 -3.77 21.28
C ILE A 111 8.36 -3.51 20.82
N SER A 112 8.11 -2.31 20.28
CA SER A 112 6.79 -1.85 19.86
C SER A 112 6.87 -1.13 18.52
N THR A 113 5.73 -0.69 18.00
CA THR A 113 5.65 0.15 16.80
C THR A 113 5.78 1.64 17.11
N ALA A 114 6.21 2.04 18.31
CA ALA A 114 6.43 3.44 18.67
C ALA A 114 7.33 4.23 17.69
N PRO A 115 8.40 3.65 17.08
CA PRO A 115 9.18 4.36 16.07
C PRO A 115 8.34 4.86 14.89
N MET A 116 7.25 4.16 14.53
CA MET A 116 6.32 4.55 13.46
C MET A 116 5.52 5.83 13.77
N ALA A 117 5.58 6.33 15.01
CA ALA A 117 4.97 7.59 15.43
C ALA A 117 5.98 8.76 15.46
N THR A 118 7.24 8.53 15.07
CA THR A 118 8.33 9.52 15.11
C THR A 118 8.99 9.67 13.74
N LEU A 119 9.55 10.84 13.45
CA LEU A 119 10.27 11.05 12.20
C LEU A 119 11.57 10.22 12.17
N PRO A 120 11.96 9.67 11.01
CA PRO A 120 11.30 9.82 9.70
C PRO A 120 10.14 8.83 9.46
N LEU A 121 10.03 7.76 10.26
CA LEU A 121 9.10 6.65 9.99
C LEU A 121 7.62 7.04 10.05
N LEU A 122 7.27 8.13 10.74
CA LEU A 122 5.93 8.71 10.77
C LEU A 122 5.37 9.00 9.36
N LEU A 123 6.23 9.31 8.38
CA LEU A 123 5.81 9.55 7.00
C LEU A 123 5.11 8.34 6.39
N ILE A 124 5.44 7.12 6.82
CA ILE A 124 4.86 5.90 6.27
C ILE A 124 3.36 5.79 6.59
N PRO A 125 2.93 5.72 7.87
CA PRO A 125 1.51 5.61 8.20
C PRO A 125 0.74 6.91 7.96
N ALA A 126 1.38 8.08 8.08
CA ALA A 126 0.68 9.36 7.97
C ALA A 126 0.48 9.83 6.52
N PHE A 127 1.34 9.41 5.59
CA PHE A 127 1.30 9.90 4.21
C PHE A 127 1.31 8.77 3.20
N GLN A 128 2.29 7.89 3.26
CA GLN A 128 2.54 6.91 2.21
C GLN A 128 1.46 5.82 2.13
N VAL A 129 1.04 5.28 3.28
CA VAL A 129 -0.07 4.31 3.37
C VAL A 129 -1.38 4.91 2.84
N PRO A 130 -1.84 6.10 3.29
CA PRO A 130 -3.00 6.77 2.70
C PRO A 130 -2.87 7.02 1.20
N LEU A 131 -1.69 7.47 0.74
CA LEU A 131 -1.45 7.72 -0.69
C LEU A 131 -1.62 6.44 -1.51
N PHE A 132 -0.92 5.35 -1.16
CA PHE A 132 -1.02 4.09 -1.89
C PHE A 132 -2.44 3.52 -1.88
N LEU A 133 -3.18 3.67 -0.77
CA LEU A 133 -4.59 3.31 -0.69
C LEU A 133 -5.43 4.09 -1.71
N MET A 134 -5.26 5.42 -1.78
CA MET A 134 -5.97 6.27 -2.74
C MET A 134 -5.65 5.88 -4.19
N LEU A 135 -4.40 5.53 -4.49
CA LEU A 135 -4.00 5.10 -5.84
C LEU A 135 -4.66 3.78 -6.24
N HIS A 136 -4.73 2.78 -5.34
CA HIS A 136 -5.45 1.52 -5.62
C HIS A 136 -6.96 1.74 -5.81
N ILE A 137 -7.59 2.59 -4.97
CA ILE A 137 -9.01 2.93 -5.11
C ILE A 137 -9.25 3.62 -6.46
N THR A 138 -8.39 4.56 -6.84
CA THR A 138 -8.44 5.26 -8.14
C THR A 138 -8.33 4.27 -9.30
N ALA A 139 -7.36 3.36 -9.26
CA ALA A 139 -7.17 2.34 -10.28
C ALA A 139 -8.38 1.40 -10.43
N LEU A 140 -8.99 0.97 -9.31
CA LEU A 140 -10.22 0.17 -9.33
C LEU A 140 -11.43 0.95 -9.86
N MET A 141 -11.54 2.24 -9.55
CA MET A 141 -12.59 3.10 -10.09
C MET A 141 -12.48 3.26 -11.61
N GLN A 142 -11.26 3.40 -12.14
CA GLN A 142 -11.03 3.45 -13.58
C GLN A 142 -11.27 2.07 -14.23
N SER A 143 -10.85 0.98 -13.59
CA SER A 143 -11.03 -0.41 -14.05
C SER A 143 -12.51 -0.77 -14.30
N ARG A 144 -13.41 -0.41 -13.38
CA ARG A 144 -14.85 -0.71 -13.49
C ARG A 144 -15.54 -0.03 -14.68
N ARG A 145 -14.91 0.98 -15.27
CA ARG A 145 -15.45 1.72 -16.44
C ARG A 145 -14.99 1.13 -17.77
N ASN A 146 -13.89 0.37 -17.78
CA ASN A 146 -13.34 -0.27 -18.97
C ASN A 146 -13.89 -1.69 -19.20
N LYS A 147 -14.85 -2.12 -18.38
CA LYS A 147 -15.73 -3.27 -18.65
C LYS A 147 -16.86 -2.81 -19.55
#